data_AF-A0A7N2LA52-F1
#
_entry.id   AF-A0A7N2LA52-F1
#
_cell.length_a   1.000
_cell.length_b   1.000
_cell.length_c   1.000
_cell.angle_alpha   90.00
_cell.angle_beta   90.00
_cell.angle_gamma   90.00
#
_symmetry.space_group_name_H-M   'P 1'
#
loop_
_entity.id
_entity.type
_entity.pdbx_description
1 polymer ?
#
loop_
_entity_poly.entity_id
_entity_poly.type
_entity_poly.pdbx_seq_one_letter_code
_entity_poly.pdbx_strand_id
1 'polypeptide(L)'
;MKRYFFLVGLLGSGCGIRRVPDSIEITHKSVQSKAATKLAHQQGKSREMDVCIAKFEDSIDILKKSLKSLEDRDLPGLNVNLLAAMNGYVACDDAFSESKVINPIDKIDAFLCEMAVNSINLSGYIH
;
A
#
# COMPACT_ATOMS: atom_id res chain seq x y z
N MET A 1 -10.81 -5.92 -20.22
CA MET A 1 -10.82 -7.21 -19.50
C MET A 1 -9.45 -7.87 -19.64
N LYS A 2 -8.57 -7.75 -18.63
CA LYS A 2 -7.34 -8.56 -18.55
C LYS A 2 -7.49 -9.51 -17.36
N ARG A 3 -7.35 -10.80 -17.66
CA ARG A 3 -7.62 -11.96 -16.81
C ARG A 3 -6.49 -12.14 -15.80
N TYR A 4 -6.84 -12.22 -14.51
CA TYR A 4 -6.02 -12.86 -13.49
C TYR A 4 -6.09 -14.37 -13.68
N PHE A 5 -4.95 -14.99 -14.00
CA PHE A 5 -4.74 -16.42 -13.88
C PHE A 5 -3.26 -16.64 -13.60
N PHE A 6 -2.92 -17.00 -12.36
CA PHE A 6 -1.77 -17.86 -12.10
C PHE A 6 -2.21 -18.99 -11.18
N LEU A 7 -1.93 -20.19 -11.67
CA LEU A 7 -2.41 -21.49 -11.21
C LEU A 7 -1.78 -21.95 -9.88
N VAL A 8 -2.52 -22.84 -9.23
CA VAL A 8 -2.27 -23.57 -7.98
C VAL A 8 -1.45 -24.85 -8.21
N GLY A 9 -0.62 -25.22 -7.23
CA GLY A 9 -0.16 -26.61 -6.93
C GLY A 9 1.27 -26.95 -7.40
N LEU A 10 2.13 -27.69 -6.70
CA LEU A 10 2.07 -28.61 -5.55
C LEU A 10 3.50 -28.84 -5.03
N LEU A 11 3.70 -28.98 -3.72
CA LEU A 11 4.52 -30.02 -3.03
C LEU A 11 4.69 -29.63 -1.55
N GLY A 12 4.02 -30.38 -0.67
CA GLY A 12 4.03 -30.17 0.78
C GLY A 12 5.27 -30.74 1.45
N SER A 13 5.89 -29.93 2.30
CA SER A 13 6.51 -30.29 3.60
C SER A 13 6.86 -28.99 4.33
N GLY A 14 5.86 -28.42 5.02
CA GLY A 14 5.99 -27.43 6.11
C GLY A 14 6.90 -26.22 5.91
N CYS A 15 6.47 -25.19 5.17
CA CYS A 15 7.06 -23.86 5.33
C CYS A 15 6.36 -23.11 6.49
N GLY A 16 6.61 -23.59 7.70
CA GLY A 16 6.33 -22.84 8.90
C GLY A 16 7.36 -21.73 9.06
N ILE A 17 7.01 -20.50 8.69
CA ILE A 17 7.13 -19.26 9.48
C ILE A 17 6.08 -18.29 8.94
N ARG A 18 5.00 -18.06 9.71
CA ARG A 18 4.10 -16.90 9.53
C ARG A 18 4.87 -15.66 9.98
N ARG A 19 5.16 -14.71 9.08
CA ARG A 19 5.62 -13.38 9.52
C ARG A 19 4.48 -12.39 9.32
N VAL A 20 4.06 -11.78 10.41
CA VAL A 20 3.35 -10.49 10.38
C VAL A 20 4.30 -9.48 9.74
N PRO A 21 3.83 -8.50 8.93
CA PRO A 21 4.70 -7.40 8.51
C PRO A 21 5.37 -6.82 9.75
N ASP A 22 6.70 -6.74 9.75
CA ASP A 22 7.43 -6.21 10.88
C ASP A 22 7.39 -4.67 10.87
N SER A 23 7.82 -4.07 11.98
CA SER A 23 7.90 -2.62 12.08
C SER A 23 8.85 -2.02 11.04
N ILE A 24 9.83 -2.78 10.53
CA ILE A 24 10.76 -2.35 9.49
C ILE A 24 10.03 -2.20 8.16
N GLU A 25 9.19 -3.17 7.77
CA GLU A 25 8.43 -3.13 6.52
C GLU A 25 7.43 -1.97 6.49
N ILE A 26 6.70 -1.75 7.59
CA ILE A 26 5.75 -0.64 7.71
C ILE A 26 6.49 0.72 7.69
N THR A 27 7.61 0.81 8.40
CA THR A 27 8.46 2.02 8.40
C THR A 27 9.03 2.30 7.01
N HIS A 28 9.53 1.27 6.32
CA HIS A 28 10.03 1.38 4.96
C HIS A 28 8.93 1.89 4.03
N LYS A 29 7.71 1.36 4.12
CA LYS A 29 6.56 1.86 3.35
C LYS A 29 6.29 3.34 3.63
N SER A 30 6.29 3.75 4.90
CA SER A 30 6.08 5.16 5.28
C SER A 30 7.14 6.09 4.69
N VAL A 31 8.40 5.65 4.65
CA VAL A 31 9.50 6.40 4.01
C VAL A 31 9.27 6.53 2.50
N GLN A 32 8.87 5.45 1.83
CA GLN A 32 8.57 5.47 0.39
C GLN A 32 7.37 6.38 0.08
N SER A 33 6.30 6.35 0.88
CA SER A 33 5.15 7.25 0.72
C SER A 33 5.53 8.72 0.88
N LYS A 34 6.45 9.04 1.81
CA LYS A 34 7.01 10.40 1.96
C LYS A 34 7.81 10.82 0.73
N ALA A 35 8.59 9.91 0.15
CA ALA A 35 9.32 10.18 -1.08
C ALA A 35 8.36 10.42 -2.26
N ALA A 36 7.30 9.62 -2.38
CA ALA A 36 6.26 9.80 -3.38
C ALA A 36 5.52 11.13 -3.22
N THR A 37 5.21 11.55 -1.99
CA THR A 37 4.62 12.88 -1.70
C THR A 37 5.51 14.00 -2.23
N LYS A 38 6.82 13.94 -1.93
CA LYS A 38 7.79 14.94 -2.44
C LYS A 38 7.85 14.96 -3.95
N LEU A 39 7.84 13.80 -4.60
CA LEU A 39 7.84 13.72 -6.06
C LEU A 39 6.54 14.28 -6.64
N ALA A 40 5.39 13.96 -6.05
CA ALA A 40 4.09 14.47 -6.48
C ALA A 40 4.06 16.01 -6.48
N HIS A 41 4.62 16.65 -5.45
CA HIS A 41 4.78 18.11 -5.42
C HIS A 41 5.63 18.69 -6.56
N GLN A 42 6.49 17.88 -7.20
CA GLN A 42 7.36 18.32 -8.30
C GLN A 42 6.68 18.20 -9.68
N GLN A 43 5.56 17.47 -9.80
CA GLN A 43 4.92 17.13 -11.08
C GLN A 43 4.02 18.24 -11.67
N GLY A 44 4.04 19.43 -11.08
CA GLY A 44 3.11 20.51 -11.44
C GLY A 44 1.75 20.36 -10.76
N LYS A 45 0.99 21.45 -10.71
CA LYS A 45 -0.31 21.48 -10.02
C LYS A 45 -1.40 20.93 -10.95
N SER A 46 -2.06 19.87 -10.52
CA SER A 46 -3.32 19.39 -11.09
C SER A 46 -4.20 18.83 -9.98
N ARG A 47 -5.51 18.76 -10.25
CA ARG A 47 -6.48 18.19 -9.30
C ARG A 47 -6.13 16.74 -8.95
N GLU A 48 -5.70 15.96 -9.93
CA GLU A 48 -5.31 14.56 -9.78
C GLU A 48 -4.06 14.44 -8.91
N MET A 49 -3.09 15.34 -9.10
CA MET A 49 -1.88 15.35 -8.29
C MET A 49 -2.16 15.77 -6.84
N ASP A 50 -3.07 16.72 -6.63
CA ASP A 50 -3.53 17.11 -5.29
C ASP A 50 -4.20 15.92 -4.57
N VAL A 51 -4.96 15.08 -5.29
CA VAL A 51 -5.50 13.82 -4.74
C VAL A 51 -4.36 12.88 -4.35
N CYS A 52 -3.37 12.65 -5.21
CA CYS A 52 -2.23 11.79 -4.89
C CYS A 52 -1.46 12.26 -3.65
N ILE A 53 -1.19 13.56 -3.55
CA ILE A 53 -0.51 14.15 -2.37
C ILE A 53 -1.32 13.85 -1.11
N ALA A 54 -2.62 14.18 -1.11
CA ALA A 54 -3.49 13.96 0.03
C ALA A 54 -3.55 12.47 0.42
N LYS A 55 -3.62 11.57 -0.56
CA LYS A 55 -3.67 10.13 -0.31
C LYS A 55 -2.35 9.55 0.19
N PHE A 56 -1.21 10.06 -0.27
CA PHE A 56 0.08 9.64 0.26
C PHE A 56 0.28 10.13 1.70
N GLU A 57 -0.15 11.35 2.02
CA GLU A 57 -0.14 11.88 3.39
C GLU A 57 -1.06 11.09 4.32
N ASP A 58 -2.30 10.83 3.89
CA ASP A 58 -3.25 9.96 4.61
C ASP A 58 -2.64 8.58 4.87
N SER A 59 -2.03 7.96 3.85
CA SER A 59 -1.39 6.65 3.96
C SER A 59 -0.21 6.65 4.93
N ILE A 60 0.58 7.74 5.01
CA ILE A 60 1.65 7.88 5.99
C ILE A 60 1.10 7.83 7.42
N ASP A 61 0.00 8.54 7.68
CA ASP A 61 -0.62 8.56 9.01
C ASP A 61 -1.29 7.23 9.35
N ILE A 62 -1.89 6.57 8.36
CA ILE A 62 -2.43 5.22 8.52
C ILE A 62 -1.31 4.21 8.83
N LEU A 63 -0.15 4.30 8.16
CA LEU A 63 0.98 3.41 8.44
C LEU A 63 1.54 3.60 9.86
N LYS A 64 1.48 4.81 10.43
CA LYS A 64 1.78 5.03 11.86
C LYS A 64 0.78 4.31 12.75
N LYS A 65 -0.51 4.31 12.40
CA LYS A 65 -1.53 3.53 13.11
C LYS A 65 -1.27 2.03 12.97
N SER A 66 -0.83 1.55 11.80
CA SER A 66 -0.40 0.16 11.61
C SER A 66 0.75 -0.23 12.54
N LEU A 67 1.76 0.63 12.72
CA LEU A 67 2.84 0.40 13.69
C LEU A 67 2.28 0.24 15.11
N LYS A 68 1.38 1.14 15.51
CA LYS A 68 0.73 1.06 16.82
C LYS A 68 -0.09 -0.22 16.99
N SER A 69 -0.86 -0.61 15.99
CA SER A 69 -1.57 -1.90 15.99
C SER A 69 -0.61 -3.08 16.11
N LEU A 70 0.59 -2.99 15.52
CA LEU A 70 1.63 -4.01 15.69
C LEU A 70 2.13 -4.11 17.13
N GLU A 71 2.41 -2.96 17.75
CA GLU A 71 2.87 -2.85 19.15
C GLU A 71 1.80 -3.39 20.12
N ASP A 72 0.55 -3.02 19.88
CA ASP A 72 -0.61 -3.42 20.70
C ASP A 72 -1.07 -4.87 20.40
N ARG A 73 -0.42 -5.56 19.44
CA ARG A 73 -0.80 -6.89 18.92
C ARG A 73 -2.24 -6.96 18.38
N ASP A 74 -2.78 -5.82 17.96
CA ASP A 74 -4.08 -5.68 17.32
C ASP A 74 -3.98 -6.03 15.83
N LEU A 75 -4.02 -7.32 15.54
CA LEU A 75 -3.91 -7.84 14.17
C LEU A 75 -5.10 -7.45 13.27
N PRO A 76 -6.36 -7.46 13.75
CA PRO A 76 -7.48 -6.94 12.96
C PRO A 76 -7.29 -5.47 12.60
N GLY A 77 -6.91 -4.62 13.55
CA GLY A 77 -6.64 -3.20 13.30
C GLY A 77 -5.45 -2.99 12.36
N LEU A 78 -4.39 -3.79 12.50
CA LEU A 78 -3.27 -3.79 11.55
C LEU A 78 -3.74 -4.06 10.13
N ASN A 79 -4.54 -5.11 9.92
CA ASN A 79 -5.05 -5.48 8.60
C ASN A 79 -5.94 -4.38 8.00
N VAL A 80 -6.84 -3.80 8.81
CA VAL A 80 -7.70 -2.67 8.39
C VAL A 80 -6.87 -1.45 7.99
N ASN A 81 -5.86 -1.09 8.80
CA ASN A 81 -4.99 0.04 8.49
C ASN A 81 -4.18 -0.21 7.21
N LEU A 82 -3.63 -1.41 7.01
CA LEU A 82 -2.89 -1.73 5.78
C LEU A 82 -3.78 -1.68 4.53
N LEU A 83 -5.03 -2.17 4.61
CA LEU A 83 -6.03 -2.04 3.54
C LEU A 83 -6.35 -0.57 3.24
N ALA A 84 -6.49 0.27 4.27
CA ALA A 84 -6.76 1.68 4.08
C ALA A 84 -5.59 2.40 3.39
N ALA A 85 -4.33 2.08 3.74
CA ALA A 85 -3.16 2.64 3.06
C ALA A 85 -3.08 2.19 1.59
N MET A 86 -3.38 0.92 1.30
CA MET A 86 -3.47 0.39 -0.07
C MET A 86 -4.50 1.16 -0.89
N ASN A 87 -5.70 1.37 -0.34
CA ASN A 87 -6.77 2.12 -1.01
C ASN A 87 -6.37 3.58 -1.25
N GLY A 88 -5.52 4.15 -0.41
CA GLY A 88 -4.94 5.47 -0.65
C GLY A 88 -4.15 5.52 -1.96
N TYR A 89 -3.29 4.53 -2.19
CA TYR A 89 -2.51 4.43 -3.43
C TYR A 89 -3.42 4.22 -4.64
N VAL A 90 -4.32 3.24 -4.58
CA VAL A 90 -5.30 2.99 -5.66
C VAL A 90 -6.11 4.24 -6.01
N ALA A 91 -6.51 5.05 -5.02
CA ALA A 91 -7.25 6.28 -5.25
C ALA A 91 -6.45 7.37 -6.00
N CYS A 92 -5.10 7.36 -5.92
CA CYS A 92 -4.26 8.22 -6.73
C CYS A 92 -4.36 7.84 -8.21
N ASP A 93 -4.19 6.55 -8.55
CA ASP A 93 -4.32 6.08 -9.93
C ASP A 93 -5.75 6.27 -10.47
N ASP A 94 -6.77 6.00 -9.66
CA ASP A 94 -8.17 6.18 -10.03
C ASP A 94 -8.47 7.64 -10.43
N ALA A 95 -7.89 8.63 -9.74
CA ALA A 95 -8.08 10.04 -10.08
C ALA A 95 -7.58 10.37 -11.50
N PHE A 96 -6.46 9.79 -11.92
CA PHE A 96 -5.93 9.92 -13.28
C PHE A 96 -6.74 9.13 -14.30
N SER A 97 -7.13 7.91 -13.96
CA SER A 97 -7.97 7.04 -14.80
C SER A 97 -9.33 7.70 -15.12
N GLU A 98 -9.98 8.25 -14.10
CA GLU A 98 -11.27 8.93 -14.21
C GLU A 98 -11.20 10.22 -15.04
N SER A 99 -10.10 10.97 -14.92
CA SER A 99 -9.86 12.19 -15.69
C SER A 99 -9.34 11.92 -17.11
N LYS A 100 -9.00 10.67 -17.44
CA LYS A 100 -8.40 10.25 -18.71
C LYS A 100 -7.05 10.94 -18.99
N VAL A 101 -6.34 11.33 -17.93
CA VAL A 101 -5.00 11.93 -17.99
C VAL A 101 -3.97 10.86 -17.63
N ILE A 102 -2.80 10.93 -18.26
CA ILE A 102 -1.70 10.01 -17.94
C ILE A 102 -1.14 10.38 -16.57
N ASN A 103 -1.10 9.41 -15.66
CA ASN A 103 -0.47 9.55 -14.35
C ASN A 103 1.07 9.61 -14.51
N PRO A 104 1.73 10.75 -14.21
CA PRO A 104 3.18 10.88 -14.36
C PRO A 104 3.97 10.14 -13.25
N ILE A 105 3.29 9.61 -12.23
CA ILE A 105 3.89 8.88 -11.10
C ILE A 105 3.29 7.47 -10.94
N ASP A 106 2.67 6.95 -11.99
CA ASP A 106 2.04 5.61 -12.05
C ASP A 106 2.91 4.49 -11.46
N LYS A 107 4.19 4.46 -11.81
CA LYS A 107 5.14 3.43 -11.34
C LYS A 107 5.36 3.46 -9.84
N ILE A 108 5.36 4.65 -9.24
CA ILE A 108 5.61 4.83 -7.81
C ILE A 108 4.35 4.49 -7.03
N ASP A 109 3.20 4.91 -7.53
CA ASP A 109 1.92 4.55 -6.94
C ASP A 109 1.69 3.02 -6.98
N ALA A 110 1.96 2.38 -8.11
CA ALA A 110 1.90 0.92 -8.25
C ALA A 110 2.85 0.21 -7.29
N PHE A 111 4.09 0.70 -7.15
CA PHE A 111 5.07 0.14 -6.21
C PHE A 111 4.58 0.22 -4.75
N LEU A 112 4.00 1.35 -4.34
CA LEU A 112 3.44 1.52 -3.00
C LEU A 112 2.24 0.59 -2.75
N CYS A 113 1.39 0.40 -3.76
CA CYS A 113 0.29 -0.54 -3.74
C CYS A 113 0.77 -1.98 -3.56
N GLU A 114 1.75 -2.43 -4.35
CA GLU A 114 2.35 -3.76 -4.23
C GLU A 114 2.95 -4.00 -2.84
N MET A 115 3.68 -3.00 -2.32
CA MET A 115 4.18 -3.06 -0.96
C MET A 115 3.04 -3.25 0.04
N ALA A 116 1.92 -2.54 -0.09
CA ALA A 116 0.78 -2.66 0.82
C ALA A 116 0.11 -4.03 0.72
N VAL A 117 -0.12 -4.54 -0.49
CA VAL A 117 -0.68 -5.89 -0.73
C VAL A 117 0.18 -6.98 -0.08
N ASN A 118 1.51 -6.88 -0.19
CA ASN A 118 2.42 -7.83 0.45
C ASN A 118 2.22 -7.86 1.98
N SER A 119 2.16 -6.69 2.62
CA SER A 119 1.92 -6.60 4.06
C SER A 119 0.53 -7.13 4.46
N ILE A 120 -0.50 -6.91 3.63
CA ILE A 120 -1.88 -7.40 3.86
C ILE A 120 -1.93 -8.92 3.77
N ASN A 121 -1.29 -9.50 2.74
CA ASN A 121 -1.22 -10.95 2.60
C ASN A 121 -0.59 -11.56 3.84
N LEU A 122 0.51 -10.98 4.33
CA LEU A 122 1.19 -11.41 5.55
C LEU A 122 0.30 -11.27 6.81
N SER A 123 -0.52 -10.21 6.94
CA SER A 123 -1.46 -10.07 8.06
C SER A 123 -2.70 -10.96 7.96
N GLY A 124 -3.14 -11.29 6.75
CA GLY A 124 -4.34 -12.10 6.49
C GLY A 124 -4.17 -13.60 6.80
N TYR A 125 -2.93 -14.11 6.84
CA TYR A 125 -2.65 -15.50 7.23
C TYR A 125 -2.64 -15.74 8.75
N ILE A 126 -3.06 -14.75 9.54
CA ILE A 126 -3.13 -14.86 10.98
C ILE A 126 -4.54 -15.26 11.41
N HIS A 127 -4.78 -16.57 11.38
CA HIS A 127 -5.89 -17.25 12.06
C HIS A 127 -5.30 -18.40 12.89
#